data_AF-A0A848Z7P3-F1
#
_entry.id   AF-A0A848Z7P3-F1
#
_cell.length_a   1.000
_cell.length_b   1.000
_cell.length_c   1.000
_cell.angle_alpha   90.00
_cell.angle_beta   90.00
_cell.angle_gamma   90.00
#
_symmetry.space_group_name_H-M   'P 1'
#
loop_
_entity.id
_entity.type
_entity.pdbx_description
1 polymer ?
#
loop_
_entity_poly.entity_id
_entity_poly.type
_entity_poly.pdbx_seq_one_letter_code
_entity_poly.pdbx_strand_id
1 'polypeptide(L)'
;MAIPSGIFWGVDTAAPANGPLRYDGASIKRHDYVIRRLGRAPDFWCRYIGGGNSELQPDEVPFLRDRNCKILIVFNGRRDARAVDADSNRPRDRQRAFQFGRDAAQRAIDRADNRTGALGVRVPDGVRIYADLEDWRVHPEWIRGWFDRMRTARFAGAGGIYGRPYRIMERPDLDRLGLDPLGTRVRREDLRRRWRDDGPPFAQRVEDRFGGSLARASADYQQQELDALMRGDLPAADRVSRFVWANEPRRYGDPEPGEDVFPPTFSPGPADAGCQVVVWQYRANCFRRPGTRHGLDLDYAQPAAFRQMWFDGAWRSPVAP
;
A
#
# COMPACT_ATOMS: atom_id res chain seq x y z
N MET A 1 5.73 -17.18 16.70
CA MET A 1 4.75 -16.97 15.60
C MET A 1 5.01 -17.99 14.50
N ALA A 2 4.07 -18.89 14.24
CA ALA A 2 4.16 -19.83 13.12
C ALA A 2 3.63 -19.15 11.85
N ILE A 3 4.42 -19.15 10.78
CA ILE A 3 4.03 -18.61 9.48
C ILE A 3 3.69 -19.78 8.57
N PRO A 4 2.55 -19.74 7.84
CA PRO A 4 2.23 -20.78 6.88
C PRO A 4 3.37 -21.02 5.88
N SER A 5 3.60 -22.28 5.53
CA SER A 5 4.60 -22.62 4.50
C SER A 5 4.32 -21.86 3.20
N GLY A 6 5.38 -21.32 2.59
CA GLY A 6 5.27 -20.52 1.36
C GLY A 6 4.82 -19.07 1.57
N ILE A 7 4.57 -18.61 2.80
CA ILE A 7 4.36 -17.20 3.11
C ILE A 7 5.65 -16.62 3.67
N PHE A 8 6.03 -15.45 3.18
CA PHE A 8 7.17 -14.68 3.65
C PHE A 8 6.67 -13.54 4.53
N TRP A 9 7.38 -13.23 5.60
CA TRP A 9 7.00 -12.15 6.50
C TRP A 9 8.02 -11.03 6.47
N GLY A 10 7.53 -9.81 6.54
CA GLY A 10 8.35 -8.63 6.45
C GLY A 10 7.76 -7.48 7.23
N VAL A 11 8.39 -6.34 7.05
CA VAL A 11 7.99 -5.08 7.67
C VAL A 11 8.22 -3.95 6.69
N ASP A 12 7.50 -2.85 6.83
CA ASP A 12 7.84 -1.57 6.23
C ASP A 12 8.14 -0.54 7.34
N THR A 13 8.98 0.42 6.98
CA THR A 13 9.26 1.56 7.84
C THR A 13 9.50 2.78 6.97
N ALA A 14 9.16 3.97 7.47
CA ALA A 14 9.62 5.21 6.86
C ALA A 14 11.15 5.38 7.04
N ALA A 15 11.65 5.17 8.26
CA ALA A 15 13.07 5.34 8.58
C ALA A 15 13.92 4.12 8.15
N PRO A 16 15.23 4.27 7.90
CA PRO A 16 16.11 3.16 7.50
C PRO A 16 16.17 2.02 8.53
N ALA A 17 16.27 0.79 8.07
CA ALA A 17 16.44 -0.43 8.86
C ALA A 17 17.76 -0.43 9.65
N ASN A 18 18.82 0.15 9.06
CA ASN A 18 20.13 0.38 9.68
C ASN A 18 20.19 1.69 10.50
N GLY A 19 19.09 2.44 10.58
CA GLY A 19 19.00 3.67 11.34
C GLY A 19 18.98 3.39 12.86
N PRO A 20 19.56 4.27 13.69
CA PRO A 20 19.52 4.12 15.13
C PRO A 20 18.10 4.27 15.69
N LEU A 21 17.81 3.50 16.74
CA LEU A 21 16.58 3.53 17.52
C LEU A 21 16.95 3.35 19.00
N ARG A 22 16.43 4.21 19.89
CA ARG A 22 16.59 4.03 21.32
C ARG A 22 15.64 2.94 21.82
N TYR A 23 16.14 1.94 22.54
CA TYR A 23 15.36 0.88 23.17
C TYR A 23 16.06 0.44 24.47
N ASP A 24 15.33 0.43 25.58
CA ASP A 24 15.84 0.10 26.93
C ASP A 24 17.17 0.80 27.27
N GLY A 25 17.21 2.12 27.06
CA GLY A 25 18.40 2.97 27.30
C GLY A 25 19.51 2.86 26.23
N ALA A 26 19.56 1.76 25.47
CA ALA A 26 20.55 1.54 24.42
C ALA A 26 20.14 2.14 23.06
N SER A 27 21.12 2.49 22.21
CA SER A 27 20.89 2.75 20.78
C SER A 27 21.15 1.46 20.02
N ILE A 28 20.11 0.92 19.38
CA ILE A 28 20.19 -0.29 18.54
C ILE A 28 19.77 0.04 17.11
N LYS A 29 19.98 -0.87 16.15
CA LYS A 29 19.43 -0.70 14.82
C LYS A 29 17.96 -1.07 14.81
N ARG A 30 17.17 -0.43 13.94
CA ARG A 30 15.73 -0.72 13.82
C ARG A 30 15.45 -2.17 13.43
N HIS A 31 16.28 -2.78 12.60
CA HIS A 31 16.21 -4.21 12.33
C HIS A 31 16.39 -5.07 13.58
N ASP A 32 17.39 -4.77 14.42
CA ASP A 32 17.65 -5.53 15.64
C ASP A 32 16.50 -5.34 16.65
N TYR A 33 15.88 -4.16 16.67
CA TYR A 33 14.67 -3.92 17.45
C TYR A 33 13.52 -4.84 17.03
N VAL A 34 13.27 -4.99 15.73
CA VAL A 34 12.23 -5.90 15.21
C VAL A 34 12.48 -7.33 15.68
N ILE A 35 13.72 -7.83 15.56
CA ILE A 35 14.07 -9.18 16.05
C ILE A 35 13.82 -9.32 17.54
N ARG A 36 14.27 -8.36 18.36
CA ARG A 36 14.09 -8.42 19.82
C ARG A 36 12.63 -8.42 20.23
N ARG A 37 11.78 -7.68 19.51
CA ARG A 37 10.34 -7.57 19.82
C ARG A 37 9.53 -8.75 19.32
N LEU A 38 9.88 -9.31 18.16
CA LEU A 38 9.08 -10.32 17.48
C LEU A 38 9.70 -11.72 17.49
N GLY A 39 10.91 -11.87 18.02
CA GLY A 39 11.62 -13.14 18.16
C GLY A 39 12.11 -13.74 16.84
N ARG A 40 12.03 -13.01 15.72
CA ARG A 40 12.47 -13.48 14.40
C ARG A 40 12.96 -12.36 13.50
N ALA A 41 13.82 -12.70 12.55
CA ALA A 41 14.22 -11.79 11.47
C ALA A 41 13.12 -11.71 10.39
N PRO A 42 12.93 -10.53 9.77
CA PRO A 42 12.06 -10.39 8.61
C PRO A 42 12.71 -10.98 7.36
N ASP A 43 11.91 -11.68 6.55
CA ASP A 43 12.31 -12.20 5.24
C ASP A 43 12.48 -11.07 4.23
N PHE A 44 11.73 -9.98 4.39
CA PHE A 44 11.87 -8.75 3.60
C PHE A 44 11.60 -7.47 4.39
N TRP A 45 12.09 -6.36 3.86
CA TRP A 45 11.90 -5.01 4.38
C TRP A 45 11.44 -4.09 3.26
N CYS A 46 10.30 -3.43 3.43
CA CYS A 46 9.77 -2.47 2.47
C CYS A 46 10.43 -1.10 2.68
N ARG A 47 10.97 -0.53 1.59
CA ARG A 47 11.70 0.74 1.59
C ARG A 47 11.26 1.64 0.45
N TYR A 48 11.22 2.93 0.75
CA TYR A 48 10.76 3.95 -0.18
C TYR A 48 11.90 4.45 -1.06
N ILE A 49 11.59 4.87 -2.29
CA ILE A 49 12.59 5.48 -3.19
C ILE A 49 12.27 6.94 -3.57
N GLY A 50 11.09 7.50 -3.24
CA GLY A 50 10.62 8.80 -3.77
C GLY A 50 10.18 9.86 -2.75
N GLY A 51 10.71 9.86 -1.52
CA GLY A 51 10.11 10.54 -0.36
C GLY A 51 11.05 11.39 0.50
N GLY A 52 12.23 11.77 0.02
CA GLY A 52 13.20 12.52 0.82
C GLY A 52 13.74 11.70 2.00
N ASN A 53 13.42 12.10 3.23
CA ASN A 53 14.00 11.50 4.44
C ASN A 53 13.65 10.03 4.69
N SER A 54 12.64 9.50 3.99
CA SER A 54 12.23 8.09 4.11
C SER A 54 12.92 7.17 3.11
N GLU A 55 13.74 7.73 2.22
CA GLU A 55 14.32 6.96 1.12
C GLU A 55 15.32 5.91 1.59
N LEU A 56 15.36 4.81 0.84
CA LEU A 56 16.37 3.77 0.94
C LEU A 56 17.76 4.40 0.83
N GLN A 57 18.61 4.10 1.81
CA GLN A 57 19.98 4.61 1.83
C GLN A 57 20.94 3.60 1.18
N PRO A 58 22.03 4.04 0.52
CA PRO A 58 22.99 3.12 -0.10
C PRO A 58 23.60 2.10 0.86
N ASP A 59 23.85 2.50 2.10
CA ASP A 59 24.44 1.65 3.15
C ASP A 59 23.40 0.71 3.80
N GLU A 60 22.11 0.94 3.56
CA GLU A 60 21.01 0.10 4.02
C GLU A 60 20.91 -1.21 3.22
N VAL A 61 21.23 -1.15 1.91
CA VAL A 61 21.20 -2.33 1.02
C VAL A 61 22.15 -3.44 1.48
N PRO A 62 23.48 -3.21 1.66
CA PRO A 62 24.36 -4.25 2.17
C PRO A 62 23.96 -4.69 3.58
N PHE A 63 23.48 -3.77 4.43
CA PHE A 63 23.02 -4.10 5.78
C PHE A 63 21.88 -5.14 5.79
N LEU A 64 20.87 -4.96 4.93
CA LEU A 64 19.74 -5.89 4.79
C LEU A 64 20.16 -7.19 4.10
N ARG A 65 21.00 -7.11 3.06
CA ARG A 65 21.54 -8.29 2.36
C ARG A 65 22.30 -9.21 3.31
N ASP A 66 23.19 -8.65 4.12
CA ASP A 66 24.02 -9.41 5.06
C ASP A 66 23.18 -10.08 6.18
N ARG A 67 21.92 -9.67 6.32
CA ARG A 67 20.90 -10.26 7.21
C ARG A 67 19.93 -11.21 6.49
N ASN A 68 20.21 -11.53 5.23
CA ASN A 68 19.34 -12.35 4.39
C ASN A 68 17.90 -11.80 4.36
N CYS A 69 17.78 -10.48 4.21
CA CYS A 69 16.52 -9.76 4.15
C CYS A 69 16.37 -9.10 2.77
N LYS A 70 15.30 -9.43 2.05
CA LYS A 70 15.01 -8.81 0.74
C LYS A 70 14.45 -7.39 0.89
N ILE A 71 14.48 -6.61 -0.20
CA ILE A 71 13.93 -5.26 -0.20
C ILE A 71 12.70 -5.20 -1.12
N LEU A 72 11.54 -4.85 -0.57
CA LEU A 72 10.35 -4.47 -1.33
C LEU A 72 10.44 -2.97 -1.66
N ILE A 73 10.34 -2.60 -2.93
CA ILE A 73 10.54 -1.21 -3.36
C ILE A 73 9.21 -0.49 -3.57
N VAL A 74 9.02 0.60 -2.85
CA VAL A 74 7.83 1.46 -2.93
C VAL A 74 8.22 2.88 -3.37
N PHE A 75 7.48 3.46 -4.30
CA PHE A 75 7.66 4.82 -4.77
C PHE A 75 6.56 5.72 -4.21
N ASN A 76 6.94 6.67 -3.35
CA ASN A 76 6.05 7.62 -2.68
C ASN A 76 6.20 9.07 -3.19
N GLY A 77 6.36 9.25 -4.49
CA GLY A 77 6.52 10.56 -5.14
C GLY A 77 5.22 11.37 -5.29
N ARG A 78 4.57 11.69 -4.16
CA ARG A 78 3.19 12.23 -4.02
C ARG A 78 2.91 13.60 -4.67
N ARG A 79 3.88 14.30 -5.28
CA ARG A 79 3.77 15.76 -5.49
C ARG A 79 2.76 16.21 -6.55
N ASP A 80 2.47 15.43 -7.59
CA ASP A 80 1.82 16.00 -8.79
C ASP A 80 0.38 15.53 -9.04
N ALA A 81 -0.02 14.42 -8.43
CA ALA A 81 -1.21 13.71 -8.91
C ALA A 81 -2.52 14.11 -8.20
N ARG A 82 -2.46 15.06 -7.25
CA ARG A 82 -3.65 15.74 -6.69
C ARG A 82 -4.26 16.78 -7.64
N ALA A 83 -3.63 17.02 -8.80
CA ALA A 83 -4.05 18.07 -9.72
C ALA A 83 -5.22 17.68 -10.65
N VAL A 84 -5.72 16.45 -10.57
CA VAL A 84 -6.96 16.03 -11.25
C VAL A 84 -7.95 15.56 -10.19
N ASP A 85 -9.19 16.06 -10.30
CA ASP A 85 -10.31 15.56 -9.51
C ASP A 85 -10.50 14.06 -9.82
N ALA A 86 -10.34 13.22 -8.80
CA ALA A 86 -10.47 11.77 -8.93
C ALA A 86 -11.86 11.34 -9.45
N ASP A 87 -12.87 12.20 -9.29
CA ASP A 87 -14.25 11.95 -9.66
C ASP A 87 -14.62 12.52 -11.04
N SER A 88 -13.73 13.26 -11.70
CA SER A 88 -14.06 13.88 -12.99
C SER A 88 -14.03 12.87 -14.13
N ASN A 89 -15.17 12.68 -14.81
CA ASN A 89 -15.25 11.86 -16.02
C ASN A 89 -15.07 12.68 -17.33
N ARG A 90 -14.58 13.93 -17.24
CA ARG A 90 -14.35 14.73 -18.45
C ARG A 90 -13.19 14.13 -19.25
N PRO A 91 -13.28 14.00 -20.59
CA PRO A 91 -12.22 13.41 -21.40
C PRO A 91 -10.84 14.06 -21.20
N ARG A 92 -10.80 15.39 -21.00
CA ARG A 92 -9.55 16.12 -20.73
C ARG A 92 -8.93 15.74 -19.38
N ASP A 93 -9.74 15.53 -18.36
CA ASP A 93 -9.27 15.18 -17.01
C ASP A 93 -8.77 13.72 -16.99
N ARG A 94 -9.47 12.82 -17.69
CA ARG A 94 -9.02 11.43 -17.93
C ARG A 94 -7.64 11.38 -18.59
N GLN A 95 -7.47 12.11 -19.70
CA GLN A 95 -6.19 12.17 -20.42
C GLN A 95 -5.07 12.76 -19.54
N ARG A 96 -5.39 13.80 -18.77
CA ARG A 96 -4.43 14.44 -17.86
C ARG A 96 -4.04 13.50 -16.71
N ALA A 97 -4.99 12.79 -16.12
CA ALA A 97 -4.73 11.78 -15.10
C ALA A 97 -3.84 10.64 -15.62
N PHE A 98 -4.14 10.14 -16.82
CA PHE A 98 -3.30 9.16 -17.51
C PHE A 98 -1.85 9.65 -17.66
N GLN A 99 -1.66 10.88 -18.15
CA GLN A 99 -0.32 11.44 -18.30
C GLN A 99 0.40 11.58 -16.94
N PHE A 100 -0.29 12.04 -15.89
CA PHE A 100 0.28 12.10 -14.54
C PHE A 100 0.67 10.73 -13.97
N GLY A 101 -0.06 9.67 -14.32
CA GLY A 101 0.32 8.30 -14.01
C GLY A 101 1.64 7.90 -14.67
N ARG A 102 1.77 8.17 -15.98
CA ARG A 102 2.99 7.90 -16.74
C ARG A 102 4.19 8.69 -16.21
N ASP A 103 4.00 9.96 -15.90
CA ASP A 103 5.05 10.82 -15.36
C ASP A 103 5.51 10.34 -13.98
N ALA A 104 4.59 9.89 -13.13
CA ALA A 104 4.92 9.31 -11.83
C ALA A 104 5.73 8.01 -11.97
N ALA A 105 5.32 7.11 -12.87
CA ALA A 105 6.07 5.90 -13.19
C ALA A 105 7.45 6.23 -13.77
N GLN A 106 7.55 7.25 -14.64
CA GLN A 106 8.83 7.70 -15.17
C GLN A 106 9.78 8.16 -14.07
N ARG A 107 9.29 8.97 -13.12
CA ARG A 107 10.10 9.39 -11.97
C ARG A 107 10.54 8.22 -11.10
N ALA A 108 9.67 7.23 -10.90
CA ALA A 108 10.03 6.01 -10.18
C ALA A 108 11.16 5.25 -10.87
N ILE A 109 11.08 5.13 -12.20
CA ILE A 109 12.12 4.50 -13.04
C ILE A 109 13.43 5.29 -12.95
N ASP A 110 13.42 6.60 -13.13
CA ASP A 110 14.64 7.41 -13.10
C ASP A 110 15.33 7.38 -11.73
N ARG A 111 14.53 7.26 -10.66
CA ARG A 111 15.01 7.13 -9.29
C ARG A 111 15.61 5.75 -9.04
N ALA A 112 14.95 4.69 -9.48
CA ALA A 112 15.41 3.31 -9.35
C ALA A 112 16.65 3.01 -10.24
N ASP A 113 16.75 3.66 -11.39
CA ASP A 113 17.95 3.65 -12.24
C ASP A 113 19.10 4.47 -11.65
N ASN A 114 18.85 5.25 -10.59
CA ASN A 114 19.78 6.20 -9.99
C ASN A 114 20.33 7.21 -10.99
N ARG A 115 19.57 7.59 -12.03
CA ARG A 115 20.01 8.55 -13.07
C ARG A 115 20.28 9.93 -12.49
N THR A 116 19.62 10.25 -11.39
CA THR A 116 19.79 11.51 -10.65
C THR A 116 20.89 11.43 -9.58
N GLY A 117 21.54 10.27 -9.40
CA GLY A 117 22.50 10.00 -8.32
C GLY A 117 21.89 9.96 -6.91
N ALA A 118 20.59 10.24 -6.80
CA ALA A 118 20.00 10.62 -5.54
C ALA A 118 19.45 9.45 -4.70
N LEU A 119 19.49 8.22 -5.22
CA LEU A 119 19.34 7.01 -4.39
C LEU A 119 20.71 6.49 -3.95
N GLY A 120 21.78 6.86 -4.66
CA GLY A 120 23.15 6.38 -4.45
C GLY A 120 23.36 4.88 -4.73
N VAL A 121 22.30 4.16 -5.10
CA VAL A 121 22.32 2.75 -5.48
C VAL A 121 21.31 2.51 -6.61
N ARG A 122 21.62 1.60 -7.53
CA ARG A 122 20.73 1.22 -8.63
C ARG A 122 19.91 -0.02 -8.24
N VAL A 123 18.59 0.04 -8.39
CA VAL A 123 17.70 -1.12 -8.23
C VAL A 123 17.93 -2.09 -9.40
N PRO A 124 18.13 -3.41 -9.16
CA PRO A 124 18.34 -4.40 -10.21
C PRO A 124 17.15 -4.58 -11.17
N ASP A 125 17.44 -5.14 -12.34
CA ASP A 125 16.42 -5.59 -13.31
C ASP A 125 15.50 -6.64 -12.67
N GLY A 126 14.25 -6.71 -13.11
CA GLY A 126 13.29 -7.71 -12.61
C GLY A 126 12.79 -7.48 -11.17
N VAL A 127 13.25 -6.43 -10.47
CA VAL A 127 12.64 -5.98 -9.21
C VAL A 127 11.33 -5.25 -9.52
N ARG A 128 10.26 -5.51 -8.76
CA ARG A 128 8.99 -4.78 -8.89
C ARG A 128 9.02 -3.51 -8.05
N ILE A 129 8.53 -2.41 -8.64
CA ILE A 129 8.33 -1.13 -7.95
C ILE A 129 6.82 -0.92 -7.75
N TYR A 130 6.42 -0.58 -6.53
CA TYR A 130 5.03 -0.34 -6.17
C TYR A 130 4.77 1.17 -5.99
N ALA A 131 3.68 1.71 -6.54
CA ALA A 131 3.25 3.09 -6.28
C ALA A 131 2.53 3.21 -4.94
N ASP A 132 2.98 4.10 -4.04
CA ASP A 132 2.29 4.41 -2.79
C ASP A 132 1.05 5.30 -3.01
N LEU A 133 -0.11 4.71 -2.77
CA LEU A 133 -1.45 5.30 -2.82
C LEU A 133 -2.14 5.34 -1.44
N GLU A 134 -1.40 5.18 -0.34
CA GLU A 134 -2.02 4.94 0.97
C GLU A 134 -2.85 6.09 1.53
N ASP A 135 -2.65 7.33 1.06
CA ASP A 135 -3.23 8.55 1.65
C ASP A 135 -3.93 9.49 0.67
N TRP A 136 -4.35 9.00 -0.50
CA TRP A 136 -4.98 9.88 -1.48
C TRP A 136 -5.82 9.12 -2.50
N ARG A 137 -6.90 9.78 -2.93
CA ARG A 137 -7.77 9.32 -4.01
C ARG A 137 -7.08 9.60 -5.34
N VAL A 138 -7.05 8.61 -6.23
CA VAL A 138 -6.49 8.75 -7.57
C VAL A 138 -7.55 8.46 -8.61
N HIS A 139 -7.52 9.21 -9.70
CA HIS A 139 -8.35 8.92 -10.86
C HIS A 139 -7.93 7.57 -11.47
N PRO A 140 -8.82 6.65 -11.89
CA PRO A 140 -8.45 5.33 -12.44
C PRO A 140 -7.47 5.38 -13.62
N GLU A 141 -7.62 6.37 -14.49
CA GLU A 141 -6.67 6.61 -15.59
C GLU A 141 -5.23 6.87 -15.12
N TRP A 142 -5.02 7.42 -13.92
CA TRP A 142 -3.68 7.53 -13.34
C TRP A 142 -3.04 6.16 -13.15
N ILE A 143 -3.79 5.18 -12.65
CA ILE A 143 -3.31 3.80 -12.47
C ILE A 143 -2.98 3.18 -13.83
N ARG A 144 -3.83 3.41 -14.85
CA ARG A 144 -3.56 2.98 -16.23
C ARG A 144 -2.27 3.59 -16.77
N GLY A 145 -2.05 4.89 -16.56
CA GLY A 145 -0.83 5.57 -16.95
C GLY A 145 0.42 5.03 -16.26
N TRP A 146 0.32 4.75 -14.95
CA TRP A 146 1.39 4.12 -14.19
C TRP A 146 1.76 2.74 -14.78
N PHE A 147 0.76 1.87 -14.98
CA PHE A 147 0.96 0.54 -15.55
C PHE A 147 1.49 0.58 -16.98
N ASP A 148 0.96 1.47 -17.83
CA ASP A 148 1.42 1.66 -19.21
C ASP A 148 2.93 1.93 -19.27
N ARG A 149 3.40 2.89 -18.46
CA ARG A 149 4.80 3.25 -18.47
C ARG A 149 5.68 2.16 -17.88
N MET A 150 5.28 1.58 -16.74
CA MET A 150 6.04 0.54 -16.06
C MET A 150 6.19 -0.74 -16.91
N ARG A 151 5.19 -1.10 -17.72
CA ARG A 151 5.22 -2.29 -18.60
C ARG A 151 6.41 -2.31 -19.55
N THR A 152 6.87 -1.13 -19.96
CA THR A 152 8.01 -0.96 -20.88
C THR A 152 9.36 -0.81 -20.17
N ALA A 153 9.37 -0.80 -18.84
CA ALA A 153 10.60 -0.68 -18.05
C ALA A 153 11.27 -2.04 -17.85
N ARG A 154 12.56 -2.03 -17.47
CA ARG A 154 13.34 -3.24 -17.11
C ARG A 154 12.92 -3.90 -15.78
N PHE A 155 11.96 -3.30 -15.09
CA PHE A 155 11.44 -3.75 -13.79
C PHE A 155 10.37 -4.83 -14.00
N ALA A 156 10.04 -5.59 -12.95
CA ALA A 156 9.12 -6.70 -13.10
C ALA A 156 7.68 -6.27 -13.42
N GLY A 157 7.21 -6.66 -14.61
CA GLY A 157 5.83 -6.48 -15.07
C GLY A 157 5.42 -5.01 -15.18
N ALA A 158 4.14 -4.72 -14.99
CA ALA A 158 3.62 -3.35 -15.03
C ALA A 158 3.83 -2.58 -13.71
N GLY A 159 4.75 -2.99 -12.83
CA GLY A 159 4.84 -2.44 -11.47
C GLY A 159 3.70 -2.90 -10.57
N GLY A 160 3.58 -2.34 -9.38
CA GLY A 160 2.50 -2.66 -8.44
C GLY A 160 1.89 -1.43 -7.80
N ILE A 161 0.85 -1.64 -7.00
CA ILE A 161 0.20 -0.60 -6.21
C ILE A 161 0.36 -0.95 -4.74
N TYR A 162 0.84 -0.01 -3.94
CA TYR A 162 0.92 -0.08 -2.49
C TYR A 162 -0.16 0.83 -1.91
N GLY A 163 -1.24 0.26 -1.40
CA GLY A 163 -2.38 1.08 -1.00
C GLY A 163 -3.57 0.31 -0.47
N ARG A 164 -4.61 1.07 -0.11
CA ARG A 164 -5.90 0.52 0.31
C ARG A 164 -6.81 0.39 -0.92
N PRO A 165 -7.26 -0.82 -1.30
CA PRO A 165 -8.22 -1.00 -2.38
C PRO A 165 -9.48 -0.16 -2.16
N TYR A 166 -9.97 -0.07 -0.92
CA TYR A 166 -11.16 0.74 -0.59
C TYR A 166 -10.99 2.24 -0.88
N ARG A 167 -9.79 2.82 -0.70
CA ARG A 167 -9.55 4.24 -1.04
C ARG A 167 -9.42 4.47 -2.55
N ILE A 168 -9.03 3.44 -3.30
CA ILE A 168 -9.12 3.46 -4.77
C ILE A 168 -10.59 3.39 -5.21
N MET A 169 -11.47 2.81 -4.37
CA MET A 169 -12.91 2.60 -4.61
C MET A 169 -13.85 3.59 -3.92
N GLU A 170 -13.36 4.60 -3.20
CA GLU A 170 -14.22 5.40 -2.30
C GLU A 170 -15.34 6.11 -3.07
N ARG A 171 -16.58 5.79 -2.67
CA ARG A 171 -17.82 6.27 -3.26
C ARG A 171 -18.00 7.78 -2.96
N PRO A 172 -18.24 8.62 -3.97
CA PRO A 172 -18.41 10.07 -3.81
C PRO A 172 -19.60 10.53 -2.94
N ASP A 173 -20.49 9.62 -2.53
CA ASP A 173 -21.68 9.90 -1.75
C ASP A 173 -21.39 10.11 -0.26
N LEU A 174 -20.40 9.41 0.32
CA LEU A 174 -20.12 9.49 1.77
C LEU A 174 -19.52 10.84 2.21
N ASP A 175 -18.60 11.42 1.42
CA ASP A 175 -17.98 12.72 1.72
C ASP A 175 -18.99 13.89 1.61
N ARG A 176 -19.93 13.83 0.67
CA ARG A 176 -20.99 14.86 0.50
C ARG A 176 -22.05 14.82 1.59
N LEU A 177 -22.17 13.71 2.33
CA LEU A 177 -23.11 13.54 3.43
C LEU A 177 -22.58 14.04 4.78
N GLY A 178 -21.35 14.58 4.82
CA GLY A 178 -20.69 14.95 6.08
C GLY A 178 -20.40 13.74 6.97
N LEU A 179 -20.50 12.53 6.42
CA LEU A 179 -20.17 11.29 7.07
C LEU A 179 -18.70 11.06 6.85
N ASP A 180 -17.89 11.64 7.73
CA ASP A 180 -16.47 11.38 7.77
C ASP A 180 -16.22 9.86 7.91
N PRO A 181 -15.78 9.17 6.84
CA PRO A 181 -15.56 7.72 6.89
C PRO A 181 -14.37 7.38 7.80
N LEU A 182 -13.59 8.38 8.23
CA LEU A 182 -12.44 8.28 9.13
C LEU A 182 -12.80 8.62 10.58
N GLY A 183 -14.05 8.97 10.89
CA GLY A 183 -14.51 9.17 12.28
C GLY A 183 -13.77 10.27 13.05
N THR A 184 -13.17 11.24 12.37
CA THR A 184 -12.49 12.38 13.00
C THR A 184 -13.44 13.52 13.37
N ARG A 185 -14.65 13.61 12.78
CA ARG A 185 -15.61 14.68 13.11
C ARG A 185 -17.03 14.29 13.52
N VAL A 186 -17.55 13.12 13.15
CA VAL A 186 -18.89 12.71 13.59
C VAL A 186 -18.77 11.46 14.45
N ARG A 187 -19.08 11.60 15.75
CA ARG A 187 -19.08 10.44 16.65
C ARG A 187 -20.15 9.47 16.16
N ARG A 188 -19.80 8.19 16.09
CA ARG A 188 -20.67 7.08 15.64
C ARG A 188 -22.03 7.05 16.39
N GLU A 189 -22.07 7.61 17.59
CA GLU A 189 -23.28 7.81 18.39
C GLU A 189 -24.21 8.91 17.86
N ASP A 190 -23.69 9.99 17.27
CA ASP A 190 -24.52 11.04 16.66
C ASP A 190 -25.26 10.52 15.43
N LEU A 191 -24.64 9.62 14.66
CA LEU A 191 -25.29 8.97 13.51
C LEU A 191 -26.35 7.96 13.93
N ARG A 192 -26.05 7.16 14.96
CA ARG A 192 -27.03 6.24 15.55
C ARG A 192 -28.18 7.00 16.24
N ARG A 193 -27.91 8.19 16.77
CA ARG A 193 -28.93 9.07 17.36
C ARG A 193 -29.82 9.63 16.24
N ARG A 194 -29.26 10.27 15.22
CA ARG A 194 -30.03 10.81 14.07
C ARG A 194 -30.82 9.75 13.31
N TRP A 195 -30.28 8.55 13.11
CA TRP A 195 -31.02 7.45 12.49
C TRP A 195 -32.22 6.99 13.34
N ARG A 196 -32.06 6.99 14.67
CA ARG A 196 -33.15 6.67 15.60
C ARG A 196 -34.21 7.78 15.68
N ASP A 197 -33.77 9.03 15.63
CA ASP A 197 -34.62 10.21 15.84
C ASP A 197 -35.40 10.60 14.56
N ASP A 198 -34.78 10.53 13.39
CA ASP A 198 -35.36 11.06 12.14
C ASP A 198 -35.99 9.99 11.23
N GLY A 199 -35.75 8.71 11.52
CA GLY A 199 -36.39 7.56 10.87
C GLY A 199 -36.25 7.46 9.34
N PRO A 200 -37.09 6.63 8.69
CA PRO A 200 -37.11 6.41 7.23
C PRO A 200 -37.16 7.69 6.35
N PRO A 201 -37.82 8.80 6.77
CA PRO A 201 -37.82 10.04 6.00
C PRO A 201 -36.44 10.66 5.78
N PHE A 202 -35.46 10.40 6.65
CA PHE A 202 -34.07 10.83 6.41
C PHE A 202 -33.44 10.06 5.24
N ALA A 203 -33.66 8.76 5.16
CA ALA A 203 -33.16 7.91 4.07
C ALA A 203 -33.78 8.32 2.72
N GLN A 204 -35.09 8.59 2.69
CA GLN A 204 -35.79 8.96 1.46
C GLN A 204 -35.40 10.36 0.94
N ARG A 205 -35.18 11.34 1.83
CA ARG A 205 -34.66 12.67 1.46
C ARG A 205 -33.21 12.64 0.94
N VAL A 206 -32.44 11.61 1.33
CA VAL A 206 -31.08 11.37 0.81
C VAL A 206 -31.11 10.64 -0.54
N GLU A 207 -32.20 9.96 -0.92
CA GLU A 207 -32.36 9.45 -2.29
C GLU A 207 -32.92 10.51 -3.23
N ASP A 208 -33.96 11.24 -2.82
CA ASP A 208 -34.66 12.21 -3.66
C ASP A 208 -33.81 13.44 -4.03
N ARG A 209 -32.88 13.85 -3.14
CA ARG A 209 -32.01 15.03 -3.36
C ARG A 209 -30.81 14.73 -4.27
N PHE A 210 -30.50 13.46 -4.55
CA PHE A 210 -29.21 13.06 -5.12
C PHE A 210 -29.29 12.40 -6.51
N GLY A 211 -30.44 12.48 -7.20
CA GLY A 211 -30.50 12.30 -8.67
C GLY A 211 -29.90 10.97 -9.18
N GLY A 212 -30.64 9.88 -8.99
CA GLY A 212 -30.19 8.51 -9.16
C GLY A 212 -29.92 7.96 -10.57
N SER A 213 -29.29 8.69 -11.50
CA SER A 213 -28.80 8.06 -12.75
C SER A 213 -27.36 8.37 -13.15
N LEU A 214 -26.89 9.61 -13.04
CA LEU A 214 -25.52 9.98 -13.46
C LEU A 214 -24.45 9.69 -12.39
N ALA A 215 -24.78 9.86 -11.10
CA ALA A 215 -23.85 9.56 -10.01
C ALA A 215 -23.68 8.04 -9.77
N ARG A 216 -24.76 7.26 -9.93
CA ARG A 216 -24.70 5.79 -9.92
C ARG A 216 -23.91 5.27 -11.12
N ALA A 217 -24.17 5.78 -12.33
CA ALA A 217 -23.42 5.37 -13.53
C ALA A 217 -21.91 5.68 -13.45
N SER A 218 -21.50 6.80 -12.85
CA SER A 218 -20.07 7.13 -12.69
C SER A 218 -19.38 6.26 -11.64
N ALA A 219 -20.05 6.00 -10.51
CA ALA A 219 -19.51 5.13 -9.46
C ALA A 219 -19.46 3.66 -9.90
N ASP A 220 -20.49 3.20 -10.60
CA ASP A 220 -20.55 1.84 -11.16
C ASP A 220 -19.52 1.66 -12.27
N TYR A 221 -19.27 2.68 -13.10
CA TYR A 221 -18.23 2.64 -14.13
C TYR A 221 -16.81 2.61 -13.53
N GLN A 222 -16.52 3.43 -12.52
CA GLN A 222 -15.23 3.43 -11.83
C GLN A 222 -14.99 2.10 -11.10
N GLN A 223 -16.02 1.56 -10.45
CA GLN A 223 -15.96 0.26 -9.79
C GLN A 223 -15.78 -0.87 -10.81
N GLN A 224 -16.49 -0.84 -11.94
CA GLN A 224 -16.36 -1.87 -12.99
C GLN A 224 -14.99 -1.83 -13.68
N GLU A 225 -14.45 -0.65 -13.98
CA GLU A 225 -13.11 -0.55 -14.57
C GLU A 225 -12.00 -0.95 -13.58
N LEU A 226 -12.14 -0.56 -12.31
CA LEU A 226 -11.20 -0.98 -11.28
C LEU A 226 -11.33 -2.48 -10.99
N ASP A 227 -12.55 -3.01 -10.93
CA ASP A 227 -12.75 -4.43 -10.75
C ASP A 227 -12.25 -5.22 -11.97
N ALA A 228 -12.40 -4.71 -13.19
CA ALA A 228 -11.80 -5.30 -14.39
C ALA A 228 -10.26 -5.28 -14.32
N LEU A 229 -9.67 -4.18 -13.84
CA LEU A 229 -8.24 -4.08 -13.53
C LEU A 229 -7.82 -5.13 -12.48
N MET A 230 -8.59 -5.27 -11.38
CA MET A 230 -8.35 -6.16 -10.24
C MET A 230 -8.68 -7.64 -10.53
N ARG A 231 -9.57 -7.93 -11.49
CA ARG A 231 -9.87 -9.28 -12.00
C ARG A 231 -8.90 -9.70 -13.10
N GLY A 232 -8.15 -8.74 -13.66
CA GLY A 232 -7.21 -9.02 -14.75
C GLY A 232 -7.93 -9.29 -16.06
N ASP A 233 -9.10 -8.67 -16.25
CA ASP A 233 -9.88 -8.65 -17.50
C ASP A 233 -9.21 -7.76 -18.57
N LEU A 234 -7.98 -7.29 -18.31
CA LEU A 234 -7.08 -6.77 -19.34
C LEU A 234 -6.71 -7.92 -20.32
N PRO A 235 -6.40 -7.60 -21.59
CA PRO A 235 -6.01 -8.59 -22.59
C PRO A 235 -5.02 -9.63 -22.03
N ALA A 236 -5.07 -10.90 -22.46
CA ALA A 236 -4.29 -11.99 -21.85
C ALA A 236 -2.75 -11.75 -21.75
N ALA A 237 -2.21 -10.80 -22.52
CA ALA A 237 -0.83 -10.31 -22.42
C ALA A 237 -0.55 -9.41 -21.19
N ASP A 238 -1.58 -8.97 -20.46
CA ASP A 238 -1.54 -7.95 -19.39
C ASP A 238 -1.81 -8.52 -17.97
N ARG A 239 -1.79 -9.86 -17.78
CA ARG A 239 -2.08 -10.55 -16.50
C ARG A 239 -1.00 -10.41 -15.40
N VAL A 240 -0.40 -9.22 -15.22
CA VAL A 240 0.74 -9.03 -14.29
C VAL A 240 0.58 -7.88 -13.32
N SER A 241 -0.60 -7.25 -13.24
CA SER A 241 -0.89 -6.25 -12.19
C SER A 241 -0.97 -6.97 -10.84
N ARG A 242 -0.08 -6.58 -9.93
CA ARG A 242 0.05 -7.17 -8.59
C ARG A 242 -0.05 -6.07 -7.55
N PHE A 243 -0.95 -6.25 -6.59
CA PHE A 243 -1.32 -5.26 -5.59
C PHE A 243 -0.70 -5.63 -4.24
N VAL A 244 -0.31 -4.63 -3.46
CA VAL A 244 -0.14 -4.77 -2.00
C VAL A 244 -1.44 -4.31 -1.36
N TRP A 245 -2.00 -5.13 -0.49
CA TRP A 245 -3.17 -4.81 0.29
C TRP A 245 -2.76 -4.41 1.70
N ALA A 246 -3.13 -3.21 2.12
CA ALA A 246 -3.18 -2.92 3.55
C ALA A 246 -4.51 -3.39 4.13
N ASN A 247 -4.48 -4.55 4.79
CA ASN A 247 -5.48 -4.95 5.77
C ASN A 247 -5.17 -4.18 7.04
N GLU A 248 -5.58 -2.92 7.14
CA GLU A 248 -5.89 -2.42 8.48
C GLU A 248 -7.21 -3.09 8.88
N PRO A 249 -7.24 -4.06 9.81
CA PRO A 249 -8.42 -4.15 10.64
C PRO A 249 -8.55 -2.78 11.26
N ARG A 250 -9.74 -2.19 11.11
CA ARG A 250 -10.23 -1.06 11.90
C ARG A 250 -9.61 -1.12 13.28
N ARG A 251 -9.27 0.02 13.86
CA ARG A 251 -9.12 0.24 15.30
C ARG A 251 -10.15 -0.58 16.11
N TYR A 252 -9.91 -1.87 16.30
CA TYR A 252 -10.15 -2.55 17.55
C TYR A 252 -9.15 -1.85 18.46
N GLY A 253 -9.65 -1.32 19.58
CA GLY A 253 -8.88 -0.47 20.48
C GLY A 253 -7.46 -0.99 20.62
N ASP A 254 -6.49 -0.06 20.71
CA ASP A 254 -5.06 -0.39 20.83
C ASP A 254 -4.94 -1.65 21.71
N PRO A 255 -4.52 -2.80 21.14
CA PRO A 255 -4.42 -4.01 21.93
C PRO A 255 -3.53 -3.70 23.13
N GLU A 256 -3.98 -4.08 24.33
CA GLU A 256 -3.23 -3.85 25.55
C GLU A 256 -1.80 -4.38 25.35
N PRO A 257 -0.77 -3.70 25.89
CA PRO A 257 0.62 -4.15 25.74
C PRO A 257 0.78 -5.63 26.12
N GLY A 258 1.00 -6.50 25.13
CA GLY A 258 1.14 -7.95 25.33
C GLY A 258 0.11 -8.83 24.63
N GLU A 259 -0.92 -8.24 24.00
CA GLU A 259 -1.89 -9.01 23.24
C GLU A 259 -1.44 -9.28 21.79
N ASP A 260 -1.09 -10.54 21.51
CA ASP A 260 -0.86 -11.08 20.17
C ASP A 260 -2.20 -11.37 19.46
N VAL A 261 -2.98 -10.32 19.16
CA VAL A 261 -4.22 -10.49 18.39
C VAL A 261 -3.87 -10.46 16.90
N PHE A 262 -3.78 -11.64 16.28
CA PHE A 262 -3.98 -11.76 14.85
C PHE A 262 -5.44 -11.44 14.55
N PRO A 263 -5.75 -10.51 13.63
CA PRO A 263 -7.12 -10.34 13.23
C PRO A 263 -7.60 -11.65 12.59
N PRO A 264 -8.76 -12.21 12.98
CA PRO A 264 -9.33 -13.41 12.38
C PRO A 264 -9.76 -13.22 10.91
N THR A 265 -9.44 -12.09 10.28
CA THR A 265 -9.81 -11.73 8.91
C THR A 265 -8.96 -12.38 7.82
N PHE A 266 -8.14 -13.39 8.15
CA PHE A 266 -7.46 -14.25 7.16
C PHE A 266 -8.41 -15.28 6.52
N SER A 267 -9.68 -14.95 6.31
CA SER A 267 -10.64 -15.84 5.65
C SER A 267 -11.53 -15.10 4.64
N PRO A 268 -11.47 -15.46 3.34
CA PRO A 268 -10.51 -16.39 2.76
C PRO A 268 -9.11 -15.74 2.78
N GLY A 269 -8.11 -16.51 3.24
CA GLY A 269 -6.75 -16.04 3.43
C GLY A 269 -6.06 -15.62 2.12
N PRO A 270 -4.76 -15.27 2.17
CA PRO A 270 -3.95 -14.84 1.02
C PRO A 270 -3.72 -15.93 -0.05
N ALA A 271 -4.66 -16.84 -0.29
CA ALA A 271 -4.42 -18.15 -0.90
C ALA A 271 -5.35 -18.54 -2.06
N ASP A 272 -6.23 -17.67 -2.55
CA ASP A 272 -6.94 -17.98 -3.79
C ASP A 272 -6.02 -17.70 -4.99
N ALA A 273 -5.82 -18.71 -5.84
CA ALA A 273 -4.92 -18.68 -7.00
C ALA A 273 -5.28 -17.61 -8.07
N GLY A 274 -6.36 -16.85 -7.87
CA GLY A 274 -6.76 -15.69 -8.67
C GLY A 274 -6.59 -14.33 -7.98
N CYS A 275 -6.17 -14.29 -6.72
CA CYS A 275 -6.01 -13.03 -5.99
C CYS A 275 -4.81 -12.24 -6.53
N GLN A 276 -5.04 -11.02 -6.99
CA GLN A 276 -3.98 -10.13 -7.48
C GLN A 276 -3.23 -9.42 -6.36
N VAL A 277 -3.70 -9.56 -5.11
CA VAL A 277 -2.95 -9.13 -3.93
C VAL A 277 -1.82 -10.12 -3.72
N VAL A 278 -0.60 -9.61 -3.54
CA VAL A 278 0.62 -10.42 -3.40
C VAL A 278 1.49 -10.01 -2.20
N VAL A 279 1.17 -8.87 -1.59
CA VAL A 279 1.72 -8.42 -0.30
C VAL A 279 0.55 -7.93 0.56
N TRP A 280 0.60 -8.18 1.87
CA TRP A 280 -0.45 -7.87 2.83
C TRP A 280 0.16 -7.15 4.03
N GLN A 281 -0.07 -5.85 4.16
CA GLN A 281 0.16 -5.15 5.41
C GLN A 281 -0.99 -5.50 6.35
N TYR A 282 -0.74 -6.35 7.35
CA TYR A 282 -1.79 -6.87 8.24
C TYR A 282 -1.86 -6.14 9.58
N ARG A 283 -0.88 -5.27 9.87
CA ARG A 283 -0.89 -4.44 11.07
C ARG A 283 -0.08 -3.16 10.84
N ALA A 284 -0.75 -2.02 10.94
CA ALA A 284 -0.12 -0.71 10.83
C ALA A 284 0.31 -0.13 12.18
N ASN A 285 1.31 0.74 12.17
CA ASN A 285 1.82 1.52 13.28
C ASN A 285 2.17 0.70 14.52
N CYS A 286 2.70 -0.51 14.31
CA CYS A 286 3.18 -1.34 15.39
C CYS A 286 4.31 -0.65 16.13
N PHE A 287 4.31 -0.84 17.45
CA PHE A 287 5.38 -0.37 18.32
C PHE A 287 5.64 1.14 18.28
N ARG A 288 4.63 1.92 17.90
CA ARG A 288 4.71 3.38 17.91
C ARG A 288 4.98 3.88 19.33
N ARG A 289 6.07 4.62 19.51
CA ARG A 289 6.37 5.29 20.79
C ARG A 289 5.67 6.64 20.86
N PRO A 290 5.23 7.09 22.05
CA PRO A 290 4.80 8.46 22.26
C PRO A 290 5.84 9.45 21.70
N GLY A 291 5.38 10.44 20.92
CA GLY A 291 6.26 11.43 20.29
C GLY A 291 6.96 10.99 19.00
N THR A 292 6.86 9.71 18.59
CA THR A 292 7.39 9.26 17.30
C THR A 292 6.31 9.29 16.21
N ARG A 293 6.67 9.80 15.03
CA ARG A 293 5.82 9.83 13.84
C ARG A 293 5.91 8.56 13.00
N HIS A 294 6.90 7.71 13.26
CA HIS A 294 7.23 6.57 12.41
C HIS A 294 6.97 5.28 13.16
N GLY A 295 5.88 4.61 12.78
CA GLY A 295 5.60 3.23 13.16
C GLY A 295 6.39 2.23 12.31
N LEU A 296 6.23 0.96 12.68
CA LEU A 296 6.61 -0.21 11.89
C LEU A 296 5.30 -0.85 11.43
N ASP A 297 5.10 -1.12 10.14
CA ASP A 297 3.96 -1.95 9.74
C ASP A 297 4.45 -3.37 9.42
N LEU A 298 3.56 -4.34 9.60
CA LEU A 298 3.88 -5.76 9.48
C LEU A 298 3.23 -6.30 8.21
N ASP A 299 4.03 -7.01 7.42
CA ASP A 299 3.67 -7.46 6.09
C ASP A 299 3.78 -8.98 5.93
N TYR A 300 2.93 -9.54 5.08
CA TYR A 300 3.14 -10.85 4.47
C TYR A 300 3.31 -10.72 2.96
N ALA A 301 4.08 -11.61 2.35
CA ALA A 301 4.21 -11.68 0.90
C ALA A 301 4.01 -13.11 0.41
N GLN A 302 3.30 -13.23 -0.71
CA GLN A 302 3.25 -14.46 -1.49
C GLN A 302 4.58 -14.73 -2.18
N PRO A 303 4.87 -16.00 -2.56
CA PRO A 303 6.09 -16.36 -3.30
C PRO A 303 6.28 -15.54 -4.58
N ALA A 304 5.17 -15.20 -5.24
CA ALA A 304 5.15 -14.44 -6.47
C ALA A 304 5.76 -13.03 -6.29
N ALA A 305 5.35 -12.29 -5.26
CA ALA A 305 5.93 -11.00 -4.91
C ALA A 305 7.36 -11.13 -4.40
N PHE A 306 7.59 -12.10 -3.51
CA PHE A 306 8.89 -12.29 -2.87
C PHE A 306 10.03 -12.58 -3.86
N ARG A 307 9.73 -13.27 -4.98
CA ARG A 307 10.68 -13.47 -6.09
C ARG A 307 11.06 -12.17 -6.82
N GLN A 308 10.20 -11.15 -6.77
CA GLN A 308 10.39 -9.86 -7.45
C GLN A 308 10.88 -8.76 -6.49
N MET A 309 11.23 -9.11 -5.25
CA MET A 309 11.91 -8.22 -4.32
C MET A 309 13.42 -8.22 -4.58
N TRP A 310 14.07 -7.10 -4.31
CA TRP A 310 15.50 -6.92 -4.52
C TRP A 310 16.31 -7.75 -3.53
N PHE A 311 17.24 -8.55 -4.05
CA PHE A 311 18.27 -9.22 -3.27
C PHE A 311 19.54 -9.44 -4.10
N ASP A 312 20.66 -8.82 -3.72
CA ASP A 312 21.94 -8.90 -4.46
C ASP A 312 22.85 -10.05 -3.96
N GLY A 313 22.26 -11.22 -3.70
CA GLY A 313 22.99 -12.38 -3.20
C GLY A 313 22.31 -13.71 -3.51
N ALA A 314 22.97 -14.81 -3.16
CA ALA A 314 22.35 -16.13 -3.16
C ALA A 314 21.33 -16.19 -2.02
N TRP A 315 20.04 -16.13 -2.34
CA TRP A 315 18.98 -16.24 -1.33
C TRP A 315 19.11 -17.57 -0.59
N ARG A 316 19.35 -17.49 0.72
CA ARG A 316 19.31 -18.67 1.57
C ARG A 316 17.89 -18.74 2.09
N SER A 317 17.11 -19.71 1.63
CA SER A 317 15.80 -19.93 2.26
C SER A 317 16.03 -20.05 3.77
N PRO A 318 15.25 -19.37 4.62
CA PRO A 318 15.28 -19.67 6.04
C PRO A 318 15.06 -21.17 6.14
N VAL A 319 16.07 -21.88 6.64
CA VAL A 319 15.97 -23.30 6.90
C VAL A 319 14.81 -23.42 7.88
N ALA A 320 13.76 -24.12 7.48
CA ALA A 320 12.67 -24.40 8.40
C ALA A 320 13.30 -25.04 9.65
N PRO A 321 13.12 -24.44 10.85
CA PRO A 321 13.65 -25.02 12.08
C PRO A 321 13.09 -26.41 12.33
#